data_AF-A0A957I332-F1
#
_entry.id   AF-A0A957I332-F1
#
_cell.length_a   1.000
_cell.length_b   1.000
_cell.length_c   1.000
_cell.angle_alpha   90.00
_cell.angle_beta   90.00
_cell.angle_gamma   90.00
#
_symmetry.space_group_name_H-M   'P 1'
#
loop_
_entity.id
_entity.type
_entity.pdbx_description
1 polymer ?
#
loop_
_entity_poly.entity_id
_entity_poly.type
_entity_poly.pdbx_seq_one_letter_code
_entity_poly.pdbx_strand_id
1 'polypeptide(L)'
;MQTQVWLVNRLPWPTDWNAFFGREAPLLLEIGFGGGHFLVDLARKRPDANVLGIEISNPSLRRTQDRLRKGGITNTRLLYGDARVLFWLLCAPTTVQEVYINFPDPW
;
A
#
# COMPACT_ATOMS: atom_id res chain seq x y z
N MET A 1 -16.08 6.71 7.25
CA MET A 1 -15.10 7.03 6.20
C MET A 1 -14.72 5.72 5.51
N GLN A 2 -15.15 5.53 4.27
CA GLN A 2 -15.14 4.24 3.57
C GLN A 2 -13.72 3.98 3.02
N THR A 3 -13.06 2.91 3.44
CA THR A 3 -11.76 2.52 2.87
C THR A 3 -12.02 2.06 1.43
N GLN A 4 -11.68 2.88 0.43
CA GLN A 4 -11.88 2.53 -0.98
C GLN A 4 -10.79 1.56 -1.43
N VAL A 5 -11.19 0.45 -2.07
CA VAL A 5 -10.31 -0.40 -2.86
C VAL A 5 -10.21 0.26 -4.23
N TRP A 6 -9.05 0.78 -4.59
CA TRP A 6 -8.85 1.46 -5.86
C TRP A 6 -8.52 0.44 -6.94
N LEU A 7 -9.37 0.36 -7.96
CA LEU A 7 -9.03 -0.34 -9.20
C LEU A 7 -7.94 0.47 -9.90
N VAL A 8 -6.84 -0.21 -10.21
CA VAL A 8 -5.60 0.35 -10.79
C VAL A 8 -5.87 1.20 -12.04
N ASN A 9 -6.90 0.86 -12.83
CA ASN A 9 -7.30 1.57 -14.04
C ASN A 9 -7.83 3.01 -13.80
N ARG A 10 -7.86 3.50 -12.56
CA ARG A 10 -8.28 4.87 -12.22
C ARG A 10 -7.17 5.77 -11.68
N LEU A 11 -5.94 5.27 -11.58
CA LEU A 11 -4.79 6.07 -11.14
C LEU A 11 -3.97 6.54 -12.37
N PRO A 12 -3.45 7.78 -12.35
CA PRO A 12 -2.49 8.22 -13.36
C PRO A 12 -1.17 7.45 -13.22
N TRP A 13 -0.49 7.24 -14.35
CA TRP A 13 0.77 6.47 -14.43
C TRP A 13 1.89 7.40 -14.96
N PRO A 14 2.85 7.83 -14.11
CA PRO A 14 2.99 7.49 -12.69
C PRO A 14 1.97 8.22 -11.80
N THR A 15 1.78 7.69 -10.59
CA THR A 15 0.83 8.24 -9.62
C THR A 15 1.49 9.33 -8.78
N ASP A 16 0.80 10.46 -8.61
CA ASP A 16 1.14 11.44 -7.57
C ASP A 16 0.63 10.92 -6.22
N TRP A 17 1.55 10.34 -5.45
CA TRP A 17 1.24 9.77 -4.15
C TRP A 17 0.91 10.83 -3.09
N ASN A 18 1.51 12.03 -3.16
CA ASN A 18 1.18 13.09 -2.22
C ASN A 18 -0.27 13.55 -2.42
N ALA A 19 -0.67 13.76 -3.68
CA ALA A 19 -2.06 14.08 -4.01
C ALA A 19 -3.02 12.94 -3.62
N PHE A 20 -2.64 11.68 -3.87
CA PHE A 20 -3.47 10.52 -3.55
C PHE A 20 -3.68 10.31 -2.05
N PHE A 21 -2.66 10.58 -1.23
CA PHE A 21 -2.77 10.54 0.22
C PHE A 21 -3.34 11.85 0.81
N GLY A 22 -3.35 12.94 0.04
CA GLY A 22 -3.77 14.27 0.47
C GLY A 22 -2.77 14.96 1.41
N ARG A 23 -1.52 14.53 1.40
CA ARG A 23 -0.44 15.09 2.23
C ARG A 23 0.94 14.77 1.66
N GLU A 24 1.93 15.59 1.98
CA GLU A 24 3.33 15.32 1.70
C GLU A 24 3.96 14.51 2.84
N ALA A 25 4.45 13.31 2.52
CA ALA A 25 5.11 12.43 3.47
C ALA A 25 5.93 11.35 2.74
N PRO A 26 6.97 10.78 3.39
CA PRO A 26 7.65 9.57 2.94
C PRO A 26 6.69 8.48 2.48
N LEU A 27 6.94 7.87 1.32
CA LEU A 27 6.18 6.70 0.86
C LEU A 27 6.93 5.41 1.18
N LEU A 28 6.31 4.58 2.02
CA LEU A 28 6.79 3.24 2.37
C LEU A 28 5.93 2.21 1.65
N LEU A 29 6.55 1.28 0.93
CA LEU A 29 5.86 0.26 0.16
C LEU A 29 6.10 -1.13 0.76
N GLU A 30 5.03 -1.91 0.95
CA GLU A 30 5.13 -3.35 1.16
C GLU A 30 4.56 -4.11 -0.04
N ILE A 31 5.35 -5.04 -0.59
CA ILE A 31 4.94 -5.94 -1.67
C ILE A 31 4.59 -7.30 -1.06
N GLY A 32 3.41 -7.83 -1.39
CA GLY A 32 2.95 -9.13 -0.90
C GLY A 32 2.63 -9.11 0.59
N PHE A 33 1.87 -8.11 1.06
CA PHE A 33 1.63 -7.89 2.49
C PHE A 33 0.85 -9.03 3.18
N GLY A 34 0.28 -9.98 2.43
CA GLY A 34 -0.39 -11.14 2.97
C GLY A 34 -1.50 -10.78 3.95
N GLY A 35 -1.44 -11.30 5.18
CA GLY A 35 -2.42 -10.94 6.22
C GLY A 35 -2.40 -9.45 6.64
N GLY A 36 -1.40 -8.68 6.23
CA GLY A 36 -1.26 -7.26 6.53
C GLY A 36 -0.83 -6.96 7.96
N HIS A 37 -0.27 -7.94 8.67
CA HIS A 37 0.22 -7.74 10.04
C HIS A 37 1.36 -6.72 10.08
N PHE A 38 2.36 -6.91 9.22
CA PHE A 38 3.48 -5.99 9.11
C PHE A 38 3.03 -4.61 8.62
N LEU A 39 2.28 -4.53 7.51
CA LEU A 39 1.70 -3.28 6.99
C LEU A 39 1.01 -2.43 8.06
N VAL A 40 0.13 -3.07 8.85
CA VAL A 40 -0.66 -2.41 9.89
C VAL A 40 0.22 -1.92 11.04
N ASP A 41 1.22 -2.70 11.44
CA ASP A 41 2.17 -2.31 12.49
C ASP A 41 3.10 -1.19 12.02
N LEU A 42 3.60 -1.27 10.79
CA LEU A 42 4.40 -0.23 10.14
C LEU A 42 3.63 1.09 10.11
N ALA A 43 2.38 1.07 9.65
CA ALA A 43 1.54 2.26 9.57
C ALA A 43 1.27 2.91 10.94
N ARG A 44 1.11 2.10 11.99
CA ARG A 44 0.95 2.59 13.37
C ARG A 44 2.22 3.23 13.91
N LYS A 45 3.38 2.61 13.65
CA LYS A 45 4.69 3.08 14.13
C LYS A 45 5.22 4.28 13.34
N ARG A 46 4.75 4.47 12.11
CA ARG A 46 5.17 5.55 11.19
C ARG A 46 4.00 6.45 10.78
N PRO A 47 3.36 7.17 11.72
CA PRO A 47 2.28 8.11 11.38
C PRO A 47 2.78 9.29 10.50
N ASP A 48 4.08 9.56 10.52
CA ASP A 48 4.80 10.51 9.67
C ASP A 48 4.88 10.09 8.20
N ALA A 49 4.62 8.82 7.88
CA ALA A 49 4.79 8.27 6.53
C ALA A 49 3.47 7.77 5.91
N ASN A 50 3.40 7.83 4.58
CA ASN A 50 2.37 7.18 3.77
C ASN A 50 2.75 5.72 3.54
N VAL A 51 1.84 4.78 3.82
CA VAL A 51 2.08 3.34 3.66
C VAL A 51 1.24 2.81 2.50
N LEU A 52 1.90 2.20 1.53
CA LEU A 52 1.29 1.56 0.38
C LEU A 52 1.49 0.05 0.47
N GLY A 53 0.41 -0.73 0.39
CA GLY A 53 0.50 -2.19 0.29
C GLY A 53 0.03 -2.67 -1.08
N ILE A 54 0.80 -3.56 -1.72
CA ILE A 54 0.38 -4.25 -2.95
C ILE A 54 0.19 -5.75 -2.66
N GLU A 55 -0.97 -6.30 -3.04
CA GLU A 55 -1.29 -7.71 -2.84
C GLU A 55 -2.17 -8.26 -3.96
N ILE A 56 -1.91 -9.51 -4.37
CA ILE A 56 -2.65 -10.22 -5.42
C ILE A 56 -3.79 -11.08 -4.84
N SER A 57 -3.74 -11.42 -3.55
CA SER A 57 -4.76 -12.18 -2.83
C SER A 57 -5.88 -11.27 -2.31
N ASN A 58 -7.05 -11.32 -2.97
CA ASN A 58 -8.25 -10.58 -2.54
C ASN A 58 -8.71 -10.90 -1.10
N PRO A 59 -8.66 -12.15 -0.60
CA PRO A 59 -8.94 -12.44 0.82
C PRO A 59 -7.99 -11.72 1.80
N SER A 60 -6.70 -11.67 1.47
CA SER A 60 -5.67 -10.96 2.24
C SER A 60 -5.91 -9.46 2.25
N LEU A 61 -6.24 -8.88 1.09
CA LEU A 61 -6.62 -7.47 0.96
C LEU A 61 -7.82 -7.11 1.85
N ARG A 62 -8.90 -7.92 1.81
CA ARG A 62 -10.11 -7.68 2.62
C ARG A 62 -9.85 -7.76 4.13
N ARG A 63 -9.07 -8.76 4.56
CA ARG A 63 -8.68 -8.89 5.98
C ARG A 63 -7.87 -7.69 6.44
N THR A 64 -6.93 -7.23 5.61
CA THR A 64 -6.09 -6.06 5.91
C THR A 64 -6.91 -4.78 5.97
N GLN A 65 -7.84 -4.59 5.02
CA GLN A 65 -8.76 -3.45 5.01
C GLN A 65 -9.60 -3.38 6.30
N ASP A 66 -10.11 -4.52 6.79
CA ASP A 66 -10.87 -4.56 8.04
C ASP A 66 -9.99 -4.23 9.26
N ARG A 67 -8.74 -4.70 9.28
CA ARG A 67 -7.77 -4.37 10.34
C ARG A 67 -7.41 -2.89 10.38
N LEU A 68 -7.15 -2.29 9.22
CA LEU A 68 -6.89 -0.85 9.09
C LEU A 68 -8.09 -0.06 9.61
N ARG A 69 -9.31 -0.42 9.19
CA ARG A 69 -10.55 0.22 9.63
C ARG A 69 -10.76 0.11 11.14
N LYS A 70 -10.65 -1.10 11.71
CA LYS A 70 -10.78 -1.34 13.16
C LYS A 70 -9.70 -0.63 13.97
N GLY A 71 -8.49 -0.50 13.41
CA GLY A 71 -7.36 0.18 14.03
C GLY A 71 -7.36 1.70 13.87
N GLY A 72 -8.32 2.29 13.16
CA GLY A 72 -8.34 3.74 12.90
C GLY A 72 -7.15 4.23 12.07
N ILE A 73 -6.52 3.36 11.26
CA ILE A 73 -5.32 3.68 10.49
C ILE A 73 -5.72 4.36 9.19
N THR A 74 -5.25 5.58 8.98
CA THR A 74 -5.65 6.45 7.86
C THR A 74 -4.51 6.74 6.88
N ASN A 75 -3.25 6.51 7.28
CA ASN A 75 -2.05 6.70 6.46
C ASN A 75 -1.71 5.48 5.59
N THR A 76 -2.65 4.56 5.36
CA THR A 76 -2.44 3.36 4.52
C THR A 76 -3.37 3.31 3.32
N ARG A 77 -2.85 2.86 2.18
CA ARG A 77 -3.63 2.54 0.98
C ARG A 77 -3.26 1.15 0.48
N LEU A 78 -4.24 0.40 -0.02
CA LEU A 78 -4.05 -0.96 -0.52
C LEU A 78 -4.35 -0.99 -2.02
N LEU A 79 -3.46 -1.64 -2.77
CA LEU A 79 -3.62 -1.95 -4.18
C LEU A 79 -3.80 -3.45 -4.36
N TYR A 80 -4.74 -3.80 -5.23
CA TYR A 80 -4.98 -5.17 -5.64
C TYR A 80 -4.37 -5.42 -7.02
N GLY A 81 -3.44 -6.37 -7.13
CA GLY A 81 -2.89 -6.80 -8.41
C GLY A 81 -1.45 -7.29 -8.35
N ASP A 82 -0.88 -7.55 -9.52
CA ASP A 82 0.52 -7.99 -9.68
C ASP A 82 1.48 -6.84 -9.35
N ALA A 83 2.27 -7.02 -8.30
CA ALA A 83 3.20 -5.98 -7.83
C ALA A 83 4.24 -5.59 -8.88
N ARG A 84 4.65 -6.47 -9.79
CA ARG A 84 5.62 -6.15 -10.86
C ARG A 84 5.05 -5.10 -11.79
N VAL A 85 3.79 -5.27 -12.19
CA VAL A 85 3.07 -4.36 -13.08
C VAL A 85 2.75 -3.06 -12.35
N LEU A 86 2.19 -3.15 -11.15
CA LEU A 86 1.74 -1.97 -10.39
C LEU A 86 2.90 -1.10 -9.94
N PHE A 87 4.00 -1.70 -9.49
CA PHE A 87 5.19 -0.94 -9.12
C PHE A 87 5.75 -0.19 -10.33
N TRP A 88 5.87 -0.86 -11.49
CA TRP A 88 6.41 -0.24 -12.70
C TRP A 88 5.54 0.89 -13.25
N LEU A 89 4.20 0.75 -13.18
CA LEU A 89 3.28 1.76 -13.70
C LEU A 89 3.06 2.94 -12.75
N LEU A 90 3.02 2.69 -11.44
CA LEU A 90 2.54 3.67 -10.46
C LEU A 90 3.66 4.41 -9.74
N CYS A 91 4.84 3.79 -9.58
CA CYS A 91 5.95 4.36 -8.83
C CYS A 91 7.01 4.91 -9.78
N ALA A 92 7.06 6.24 -9.93
CA ALA A 92 8.17 6.87 -10.66
C ALA A 92 9.49 6.70 -9.88
N PRO A 93 10.66 6.86 -10.54
CA PRO A 93 11.93 6.88 -9.84
C PRO A 93 11.89 7.88 -8.68
N THR A 94 12.53 7.54 -7.56
CA THR A 94 12.64 8.36 -6.33
C THR A 94 11.34 8.61 -5.54
N THR A 95 10.17 8.11 -5.99
CA THR A 95 8.91 8.35 -5.24
C THR A 95 8.75 7.45 -4.02
N VAL A 96 9.41 6.30 -3.98
CA VAL A 96 9.35 5.34 -2.87
C VAL A 96 10.62 5.47 -2.04
N GLN A 97 10.46 5.69 -0.73
CA GLN A 97 11.58 5.85 0.19
C GLN A 97 12.07 4.53 0.77
N GLU A 98 11.14 3.63 1.09
CA GLU A 98 11.46 2.31 1.65
C GLU A 98 10.59 1.25 0.99
N VAL A 99 11.18 0.09 0.70
CA VAL A 99 10.48 -1.09 0.16
C VAL A 99 10.67 -2.27 1.09
N TYR A 100 9.57 -2.92 1.43
CA TYR A 100 9.51 -4.10 2.28
C TYR A 100 8.97 -5.28 1.48
N ILE A 101 9.68 -6.41 1.55
CA ILE A 101 9.27 -7.68 0.95
C ILE A 101 9.51 -8.76 2.00
N ASN A 102 8.43 -9.17 2.67
CA ASN A 102 8.49 -10.11 3.78
C ASN A 102 8.04 -11.49 3.32
N PHE A 103 8.92 -12.49 3.42
CA PHE A 103 8.63 -13.89 3.05
C PHE A 103 8.08 -14.05 1.62
N PRO A 104 8.76 -13.50 0.58
CA PRO A 104 8.32 -13.69 -0.79
C PRO A 104 8.34 -15.18 -1.16
N ASP A 105 7.57 -15.53 -2.19
CA ASP A 105 7.75 -16.81 -2.86
C ASP A 105 9.22 -16.97 -3.28
N PRO A 106 9.86 -18.13 -3.00
CA PRO A 106 11.29 -18.30 -3.22
C PRO A 106 11.71 -18.42 -4.69
N TRP A 107 10.75 -18.47 -5.62
CA TRP A 107 10.98 -18.73 -7.05
C TRP A 107 11.13 -17.46 -7.90
#